data_AF-G7ZZW2-F1
#
_entry.id   AF-G7ZZW2-F1
#
_cell.length_a   1.000
_cell.length_b   1.000
_cell.length_c   1.000
_cell.angle_alpha   90.00
_cell.angle_beta   90.00
_cell.angle_gamma   90.00
#
_symmetry.space_group_name_H-M   'P 1'
#
loop_
_entity.id
_entity.type
_entity.pdbx_description
1 polymer ?
#
loop_
_entity_poly.entity_id
_entity_poly.type
_entity_poly.pdbx_seq_one_letter_code
_entity_poly.pdbx_strand_id
1 'polypeptide(L)'
;MFTSSKTEISIDCCYKLFDTGSYCHTKMTLFILETNQKYENEEWIHYLTRADDIFNKCDLATRPDDTKFLSACIEKIGSRCGEEVLNSIVNNTSTTKKCCDKLVNMGERCHTNMAKILIRTPEMKNMDPIEFMERSKNVYDECSIE
;
A
#
# COMPACT_ATOMS: atom_id res chain seq x y z
N MET A 1 -1.31 10.87 -22.71
CA MET A 1 -0.84 12.23 -22.37
C MET A 1 -2.06 13.11 -22.14
N PHE A 2 -2.36 13.46 -20.89
CA PHE A 2 -3.35 14.50 -20.58
C PHE A 2 -2.75 15.42 -19.51
N THR A 3 -2.47 16.66 -19.91
CA THR A 3 -1.94 17.72 -19.06
C THR A 3 -3.00 18.81 -18.90
N SER A 4 -3.44 19.03 -17.66
CA SER A 4 -3.97 20.31 -17.18
C SER A 4 -3.78 20.33 -15.67
N SER A 5 -2.68 20.97 -15.24
CA SER A 5 -2.41 21.44 -13.86
C SER A 5 -2.99 20.59 -12.71
N LYS A 6 -2.54 19.35 -12.55
CA LYS A 6 -2.87 18.51 -11.39
C LYS A 6 -1.59 17.92 -10.85
N THR A 7 -1.24 18.26 -9.62
CA THR A 7 -0.32 17.48 -8.79
C THR A 7 -0.76 16.02 -8.87
N GLU A 8 0.08 15.19 -9.48
CA GLU A 8 -0.13 13.74 -9.53
C GLU A 8 0.00 13.20 -8.11
N ILE A 9 -1.01 12.45 -7.65
CA ILE A 9 -0.96 11.82 -6.32
C ILE A 9 0.00 10.65 -6.43
N SER A 10 1.08 10.69 -5.65
CA SER A 10 2.05 9.59 -5.64
C SER A 10 1.42 8.32 -5.07
N ILE A 11 1.98 7.16 -5.44
CA ILE A 11 1.56 5.88 -4.87
C ILE A 11 1.74 5.85 -3.34
N ASP A 12 2.78 6.52 -2.84
CA ASP A 12 3.06 6.68 -1.42
C ASP A 12 1.95 7.44 -0.68
N CYS A 13 1.44 8.51 -1.29
CA CYS A 13 0.26 9.21 -0.78
C CYS A 13 -0.96 8.28 -0.76
N CYS A 14 -1.13 7.43 -1.78
CA CYS A 14 -2.22 6.46 -1.82
C CYS A 14 -2.13 5.41 -0.71
N TYR A 15 -0.92 4.96 -0.35
CA TYR A 15 -0.73 4.04 0.77
C TYR A 15 -1.17 4.66 2.11
N LYS A 16 -0.81 5.93 2.38
CA LYS A 16 -1.27 6.66 3.57
C LYS A 16 -2.77 6.91 3.58
N LEU A 17 -3.33 7.22 2.42
CA LEU A 17 -4.78 7.44 2.28
C LEU A 17 -5.57 6.17 2.63
N PHE A 18 -5.07 5.00 2.22
CA PHE A 18 -5.74 3.73 2.50
C PHE A 18 -5.63 3.33 3.97
N ASP A 19 -4.50 3.59 4.61
CA ASP A 19 -4.30 3.35 6.05
C ASP A 19 -5.31 4.16 6.91
N THR A 20 -5.68 5.36 6.45
CA THR A 20 -6.73 6.17 7.08
C THR A 20 -8.12 5.52 6.96
N GLY A 21 -8.40 4.84 5.84
CA GLY A 21 -9.70 4.25 5.51
C GLY A 21 -10.71 5.26 4.95
N SER A 22 -11.64 4.78 4.12
CA SER A 22 -12.60 5.63 3.38
C SER A 22 -13.49 6.47 4.29
N TYR A 23 -13.94 5.87 5.40
CA TYR A 23 -14.80 6.55 6.37
C TYR A 23 -14.07 7.73 7.04
N CYS A 24 -12.85 7.52 7.54
CA CYS A 24 -12.06 8.56 8.17
C CYS A 24 -11.65 9.63 7.15
N HIS A 25 -11.29 9.24 5.93
CA HIS A 25 -10.97 10.19 4.86
C HIS A 25 -12.16 11.12 4.55
N THR A 26 -13.37 10.56 4.46
CA THR A 26 -14.60 11.34 4.24
C THR A 26 -14.87 12.29 5.41
N LYS A 27 -14.76 11.82 6.65
CA LYS A 27 -14.95 12.63 7.86
C LYS A 27 -13.91 13.75 7.98
N MET A 28 -12.66 13.48 7.63
CA MET A 28 -11.59 14.47 7.63
C MET A 28 -11.82 15.53 6.54
N THR A 29 -12.28 15.11 5.35
CA THR A 29 -12.67 16.04 4.28
C THR A 29 -13.79 16.97 4.74
N LEU A 30 -14.86 16.42 5.34
CA LEU A 30 -15.96 17.21 5.88
C LEU A 30 -15.48 18.20 6.95
N PHE A 31 -14.67 17.74 7.90
CA PHE A 31 -14.11 18.59 8.93
C PHE A 31 -13.30 19.76 8.35
N ILE A 32 -12.49 19.53 7.31
CA ILE A 32 -11.72 20.59 6.64
C ILE A 32 -12.65 21.59 5.96
N LEU A 33 -13.72 21.12 5.31
CA LEU A 33 -14.71 21.98 4.65
C LEU A 33 -15.48 22.84 5.66
N GLU A 34 -15.83 22.27 6.82
CA GLU A 34 -16.56 22.95 7.90
C GLU A 34 -15.71 24.00 8.64
N THR A 35 -14.42 23.73 8.84
CA THR A 35 -13.57 24.51 9.75
C THR A 35 -12.67 25.52 9.05
N ASN A 36 -12.38 25.33 7.77
CA ASN A 36 -11.48 26.21 7.05
C ASN A 36 -12.26 27.34 6.36
N GLN A 37 -12.02 28.58 6.80
CA GLN A 37 -12.66 29.79 6.27
C GLN A 37 -12.61 29.90 4.74
N LYS A 38 -11.60 29.29 4.10
CA LYS A 38 -11.48 29.24 2.64
C LYS A 38 -12.72 28.62 1.95
N TYR A 39 -13.43 27.71 2.61
CA TYR A 39 -14.55 26.96 2.03
C TYR A 39 -15.92 27.38 2.58
N GLU A 40 -16.00 28.46 3.37
CA GLU A 40 -17.22 28.92 4.05
C GLU A 40 -18.39 29.21 3.08
N ASN A 41 -18.08 29.66 1.86
CA ASN A 41 -19.07 30.02 0.83
C ASN A 41 -19.01 29.13 -0.42
N GLU A 42 -18.31 27.99 -0.33
CA GLU A 42 -18.09 27.09 -1.46
C GLU A 42 -19.12 25.95 -1.48
N GLU A 43 -19.41 25.41 -2.67
CA GLU A 43 -20.29 24.24 -2.80
C GLU A 43 -19.53 22.94 -2.49
N TRP A 44 -19.83 22.32 -1.35
CA TRP A 44 -19.05 21.19 -0.83
C TRP A 44 -19.18 19.90 -1.63
N ILE A 45 -20.27 19.73 -2.38
CA ILE A 45 -20.53 18.48 -3.11
C ILE A 45 -19.41 18.15 -4.12
N HIS A 46 -18.84 19.17 -4.77
CA HIS A 46 -17.74 18.98 -5.72
C HIS A 46 -16.46 18.52 -5.01
N TYR A 47 -16.17 19.03 -3.80
CA TYR A 47 -15.01 18.61 -3.02
C TYR A 47 -15.15 17.19 -2.51
N LEU A 48 -16.33 16.82 -2.01
CA LEU A 48 -16.63 15.46 -1.57
C LEU A 48 -16.53 14.47 -2.72
N THR A 49 -17.13 14.80 -3.88
CA THR A 49 -17.03 13.97 -5.09
C THR A 49 -15.58 13.77 -5.53
N ARG A 50 -14.76 14.84 -5.45
CA ARG A 50 -13.34 14.75 -5.78
C ARG A 50 -12.55 13.93 -4.77
N ALA A 51 -12.87 14.03 -3.49
CA ALA A 51 -12.26 13.21 -2.44
C ALA A 51 -12.56 11.72 -2.69
N ASP A 52 -13.80 11.37 -3.04
CA ASP A 52 -14.19 10.00 -3.38
C ASP A 52 -13.45 9.47 -4.63
N ASP A 53 -13.37 10.28 -5.69
CA ASP A 53 -12.60 9.94 -6.91
C ASP A 53 -11.11 9.70 -6.60
N ILE A 54 -10.51 10.52 -5.73
CA ILE A 54 -9.13 10.33 -5.27
C ILE A 54 -8.98 9.02 -4.52
N PHE A 55 -9.89 8.73 -3.58
CA PHE A 55 -9.86 7.49 -2.81
C PHE A 55 -9.97 6.26 -3.73
N ASN A 56 -10.92 6.27 -4.66
CA ASN A 56 -11.13 5.17 -5.61
C ASN A 56 -9.92 4.96 -6.52
N LYS A 57 -9.27 6.03 -7.00
CA LYS A 57 -8.04 5.94 -7.79
C LYS A 57 -6.89 5.34 -6.99
N CYS A 58 -6.74 5.76 -5.74
CA CYS A 58 -5.72 5.22 -4.85
C CYS A 58 -5.96 3.76 -4.49
N ASP A 59 -7.21 3.37 -4.25
CA ASP A 59 -7.59 1.97 -4.08
C ASP A 59 -7.18 1.16 -5.32
N LEU A 60 -7.57 1.58 -6.52
CA LEU A 60 -7.17 0.88 -7.76
C LEU A 60 -5.65 0.80 -7.95
N ALA A 61 -4.90 1.86 -7.65
CA ALA A 61 -3.45 1.89 -7.82
C ALA A 61 -2.72 0.97 -6.83
N THR A 62 -3.23 0.86 -5.61
CA THR A 62 -2.57 0.11 -4.52
C THR A 62 -3.19 -1.28 -4.31
N ARG A 63 -4.32 -1.60 -4.96
CA ARG A 63 -5.07 -2.85 -4.78
C ARG A 63 -4.18 -4.06 -5.10
N PRO A 64 -4.16 -5.08 -4.22
CA PRO A 64 -3.55 -6.35 -4.54
C PRO A 64 -4.41 -7.10 -5.56
N ASP A 65 -3.76 -8.01 -6.29
CA ASP A 65 -4.42 -9.01 -7.12
C ASP A 65 -5.38 -9.89 -6.26
N ASP A 66 -6.24 -10.66 -6.95
CA ASP A 66 -7.28 -11.44 -6.29
C ASP A 66 -6.75 -12.55 -5.36
N THR A 67 -7.67 -13.13 -4.58
CA THR A 67 -7.35 -14.15 -3.59
C THR A 67 -6.74 -15.40 -4.20
N LYS A 68 -7.11 -15.78 -5.44
CA LYS A 68 -6.53 -16.96 -6.10
C LYS A 68 -5.08 -16.71 -6.48
N PHE A 69 -4.78 -15.52 -6.99
CA PHE A 69 -3.41 -15.11 -7.27
C PHE A 69 -2.56 -15.12 -5.99
N LEU A 70 -3.06 -14.49 -4.91
CA LEU A 70 -2.37 -14.43 -3.62
C LEU A 70 -2.14 -15.82 -3.03
N SER A 71 -3.12 -16.73 -3.09
CA SER A 71 -2.96 -18.12 -2.64
C SER A 71 -1.82 -18.84 -3.38
N ALA A 72 -1.73 -18.69 -4.70
CA ALA A 72 -0.65 -19.28 -5.48
C ALA A 72 0.74 -18.70 -5.11
N CYS A 73 0.82 -17.42 -4.75
CA CYS A 73 2.05 -16.82 -4.24
C CYS A 73 2.44 -17.42 -2.88
N ILE A 74 1.49 -17.53 -1.95
CA ILE A 74 1.71 -18.12 -0.61
C ILE A 74 2.20 -19.56 -0.71
N GLU A 75 1.65 -20.36 -1.62
CA GLU A 75 2.09 -21.74 -1.86
C GLU A 75 3.55 -21.82 -2.34
N LYS A 76 3.97 -20.91 -3.24
CA LYS A 76 5.34 -20.90 -3.78
C LYS A 76 6.39 -20.58 -2.72
N ILE A 77 6.16 -19.52 -1.93
CA ILE A 77 7.11 -19.13 -0.87
C ILE A 77 7.05 -20.10 0.32
N GLY A 78 5.84 -20.57 0.66
CA GLY A 78 5.56 -21.40 1.83
C GLY A 78 5.60 -20.62 3.14
N SER A 79 4.87 -21.10 4.14
CA SER A 79 4.64 -20.40 5.43
C SER A 79 5.93 -19.95 6.12
N ARG A 80 6.91 -20.86 6.25
CA ARG A 80 8.18 -20.56 6.93
C ARG A 80 8.95 -19.40 6.29
N CYS A 81 9.10 -19.40 4.96
CA CYS A 81 9.83 -18.32 4.30
C CYS A 81 8.99 -17.06 4.18
N GLY A 82 7.66 -17.17 4.09
CA GLY A 82 6.78 -16.01 4.15
C GLY A 82 6.87 -15.28 5.50
N GLU A 83 6.91 -16.02 6.61
CA GLU A 83 7.09 -15.47 7.95
C GLU A 83 8.47 -14.83 8.12
N GLU A 84 9.53 -15.50 7.64
CA GLU A 84 10.90 -14.97 7.68
C GLU A 84 11.01 -13.66 6.90
N VAL A 85 10.49 -13.60 5.67
CA VAL A 85 10.49 -12.39 4.85
C VAL A 85 9.69 -11.27 5.51
N LEU A 86 8.51 -11.55 6.07
CA LEU A 86 7.75 -10.55 6.80
C LEU A 86 8.54 -10.01 8.00
N ASN A 87 9.17 -10.88 8.78
CA ASN A 87 10.00 -10.49 9.91
C ASN A 87 11.21 -9.66 9.47
N SER A 88 11.83 -9.98 8.34
CA SER A 88 12.92 -9.20 7.74
C SER A 88 12.49 -7.80 7.36
N ILE A 89 11.28 -7.63 6.79
CA ILE A 89 10.72 -6.33 6.46
C ILE A 89 10.43 -5.52 7.73
N VAL A 90 9.74 -6.11 8.70
CA VAL A 90 9.30 -5.43 9.93
C VAL A 90 10.48 -5.04 10.82
N ASN A 91 11.46 -5.95 10.98
CA ASN A 91 12.58 -5.77 11.91
C ASN A 91 13.85 -5.26 11.22
N ASN A 92 13.82 -5.08 9.90
CA ASN A 92 14.99 -4.67 9.09
C ASN A 92 16.18 -5.63 9.28
N THR A 93 15.93 -6.93 9.14
CA THR A 93 16.93 -8.00 9.25
C THR A 93 17.12 -8.72 7.92
N SER A 94 18.23 -9.45 7.75
CA SER A 94 18.47 -10.23 6.53
C SER A 94 17.56 -11.45 6.41
N THR A 95 17.27 -11.85 5.17
CA THR A 95 16.62 -13.13 4.85
C THR A 95 17.68 -14.19 4.61
N THR A 96 17.42 -15.45 4.96
CA THR A 96 18.35 -16.54 4.67
C THR A 96 18.38 -16.84 3.16
N LYS A 97 19.54 -17.25 2.64
CA LYS A 97 19.70 -17.64 1.23
C LYS A 97 18.60 -18.58 0.73
N LYS A 98 18.24 -19.58 1.53
CA LYS A 98 17.16 -20.53 1.21
C LYS A 98 15.81 -19.83 0.99
N CYS A 99 15.48 -18.83 1.80
CA CYS A 99 14.24 -18.10 1.67
C CYS A 99 14.33 -17.00 0.60
N CYS A 100 15.50 -16.40 0.36
CA CYS A 100 15.75 -15.56 -0.80
C CYS A 100 15.52 -16.32 -2.11
N ASP A 101 16.06 -17.53 -2.25
CA ASP A 101 15.84 -18.38 -3.43
C ASP A 101 14.34 -18.58 -3.68
N LYS A 102 13.55 -18.83 -2.64
CA LYS A 102 12.08 -18.98 -2.76
C LYS A 102 11.37 -17.68 -3.08
N LEU A 103 11.79 -16.57 -2.48
CA LEU A 103 11.22 -15.24 -2.71
C LEU A 103 11.40 -14.82 -4.17
N VAL A 104 12.61 -14.96 -4.71
CA VAL A 104 12.93 -14.63 -6.11
C VAL A 104 12.22 -15.60 -7.07
N ASN A 105 12.21 -16.90 -6.78
CA ASN A 105 11.48 -17.89 -7.60
C ASN A 105 9.96 -17.66 -7.60
N MET A 106 9.40 -17.13 -6.50
CA MET A 106 7.99 -16.74 -6.44
C MET A 106 7.71 -15.53 -7.36
N GLY A 107 8.67 -14.59 -7.44
CA GLY A 107 8.70 -13.46 -8.35
C GLY A 107 8.19 -12.14 -7.75
N GLU A 108 8.72 -11.03 -8.26
CA GLU A 108 8.46 -9.67 -7.77
C GLU A 108 6.97 -9.35 -7.68
N ARG A 109 6.19 -9.69 -8.71
CA ARG A 109 4.75 -9.45 -8.72
C ARG A 109 4.04 -10.12 -7.54
N CYS A 110 4.44 -11.33 -7.18
CA CYS A 110 3.87 -12.00 -6.01
C CYS A 110 4.26 -11.28 -4.72
N HIS A 111 5.54 -10.92 -4.59
CA HIS A 111 6.05 -10.21 -3.42
C HIS A 111 5.35 -8.87 -3.20
N THR A 112 5.27 -8.02 -4.23
CA THR A 112 4.61 -6.72 -4.16
C THR A 112 3.12 -6.86 -3.81
N ASN A 113 2.42 -7.86 -4.36
CA ASN A 113 1.01 -8.09 -4.04
C ASN A 113 0.80 -8.60 -2.61
N MET A 114 1.69 -9.45 -2.11
CA MET A 114 1.69 -9.88 -0.72
C MET A 114 1.93 -8.70 0.23
N ALA A 115 2.88 -7.81 -0.09
CA ALA A 115 3.10 -6.58 0.67
C ALA A 115 1.87 -5.66 0.68
N LYS A 116 1.22 -5.47 -0.49
CA LYS A 116 -0.01 -4.67 -0.64
C LYS A 116 -1.19 -5.20 0.17
N ILE A 117 -1.33 -6.52 0.34
CA ILE A 117 -2.41 -7.06 1.18
C ILE A 117 -2.05 -6.94 2.67
N LEU A 118 -0.78 -7.10 3.05
CA LEU A 118 -0.33 -6.99 4.44
C LEU A 118 -0.58 -5.60 5.04
N ILE A 119 -0.23 -4.52 4.33
CA ILE A 119 -0.50 -3.15 4.79
C ILE A 119 -1.99 -2.82 4.96
N ARG A 120 -2.90 -3.69 4.50
CA ARG A 120 -4.35 -3.54 4.64
C ARG A 120 -4.91 -4.34 5.82
N THR A 121 -4.09 -5.15 6.49
CA THR A 121 -4.55 -5.96 7.61
C THR A 121 -4.46 -5.18 8.92
N PRO A 122 -5.35 -5.45 9.91
CA PRO A 122 -5.34 -4.75 11.19
C PRO A 122 -4.02 -4.87 11.96
N GLU A 123 -3.27 -5.96 11.76
CA GLU A 123 -1.99 -6.23 12.41
C GLU A 123 -0.91 -5.20 12.00
N MET A 124 -1.03 -4.62 10.80
CA MET A 124 -0.06 -3.66 10.27
C MET A 124 -0.43 -2.20 10.55
N LYS A 125 -1.51 -1.93 11.31
CA LYS A 125 -2.02 -0.57 11.56
C LYS A 125 -1.01 0.40 12.20
N ASN A 126 -0.04 -0.11 12.95
CA ASN A 126 0.99 0.72 13.61
C ASN A 126 2.27 0.85 12.79
N MET A 127 2.35 0.21 11.63
CA MET A 127 3.48 0.27 10.71
C MET A 127 3.19 1.36 9.66
N ASP A 128 4.12 2.30 9.45
CA ASP A 128 3.96 3.26 8.36
C ASP A 128 3.98 2.50 7.01
N PRO A 129 2.95 2.64 6.17
CA PRO A 129 2.83 1.82 4.97
C PRO A 129 3.84 2.21 3.89
N ILE A 130 4.37 3.44 3.90
CA ILE A 130 5.43 3.84 2.96
C ILE A 130 6.73 3.14 3.37
N GLU A 131 7.08 3.25 4.66
CA GLU A 131 8.27 2.60 5.21
C GLU A 131 8.22 1.08 5.01
N PHE A 132 7.07 0.45 5.23
CA PHE A 132 6.88 -0.98 4.97
C PHE A 132 7.11 -1.34 3.50
N MET A 133 6.53 -0.58 2.57
CA MET A 133 6.67 -0.85 1.14
C MET A 133 8.10 -0.63 0.65
N GLU A 134 8.81 0.37 1.18
CA GLU A 134 10.23 0.61 0.90
C GLU A 134 11.10 -0.57 1.39
N ARG A 135 10.93 -0.98 2.65
CA ARG A 135 11.66 -2.12 3.22
C ARG A 135 11.31 -3.43 2.51
N SER A 136 10.05 -3.61 2.13
CA SER A 136 9.60 -4.74 1.33
C SER A 136 10.35 -4.81 0.00
N LYS A 137 10.46 -3.69 -0.71
CA LYS A 137 11.25 -3.62 -1.94
C LYS A 137 12.72 -3.96 -1.69
N ASN A 138 13.33 -3.38 -0.65
CA ASN A 138 14.74 -3.60 -0.34
C ASN A 138 15.04 -5.10 -0.09
N VAL A 139 14.20 -5.80 0.68
CA VAL A 139 14.36 -7.25 0.92
C VAL A 139 14.34 -8.05 -0.39
N TYR A 140 13.46 -7.69 -1.34
CA TYR A 140 13.42 -8.37 -2.63
C TYR A 140 14.65 -8.06 -3.50
N ASP A 141 15.06 -6.79 -3.54
CA ASP A 141 16.23 -6.34 -4.31
C ASP A 141 17.51 -7.00 -3.77
N GLU A 142 17.69 -7.08 -2.45
CA GLU A 142 18.80 -7.79 -1.81
C GLU A 142 18.83 -9.28 -2.19
N CYS A 143 17.70 -9.98 -2.07
CA CYS A 143 17.61 -11.39 -2.45
C CYS A 143 17.82 -11.63 -3.95
N SER A 144 17.57 -10.63 -4.81
CA SER A 144 17.74 -10.74 -6.26
C SER A 144 19.19 -10.63 -6.73
N ILE A 145 20.10 -10.25 -5.83
CA ILE A 145 21.53 -10.06 -6.12
C ILE A 145 22.39 -11.22 -5.53
N GLU A 146 21.83 -12.04 -4.64
CA GLU A 146 22.50 -13.23 -4.03
C GLU A 146 22.74 -14.41 -4.99
#